data_AF-F2U493-F1
#
_entry.id   AF-F2U493-F1
#
_cell.length_a   1.000
_cell.length_b   1.000
_cell.length_c   1.000
_cell.angle_alpha   90.00
_cell.angle_beta   90.00
_cell.angle_gamma   90.00
#
_symmetry.space_group_name_H-M   'P 1'
#
loop_
_entity.id
_entity.type
_entity.pdbx_description
1 polymer ?
#
loop_
_entity_poly.entity_id
_entity_poly.type
_entity_poly.pdbx_seq_one_letter_code
_entity_poly.pdbx_strand_id
1 'polypeptide(L)'
;MTKMFAAVTLVLALCWLACVPGAILREDNDGRLIVNTTDPTQPVLVNGVDVQAVQQELHELQDELQQLREEQMMTDTTTGQLDALWSVANGHSRVCSVAPERAAQLGEKCETQLAGGATKPWTLAARFANDGIDTWTWNRCDLWHNAALLGEAQGSSDFKGRAWLAPANDLLFLSNTGEWIAYENALGSQSLAALFTGLPLPCASGCFSFTPTQKNIAPNANRCSDTMFANPKDSDVGPHQNTCGFAWGFRHNNGCPLDDVGSFGSFGPNSEERSVEEPSLGFLGGELAQGMYMELYVR
;
A
#
# COMPACT_ATOMS: atom_id res chain seq x y z
N MET A 1 30.70 -84.62 39.85
CA MET A 1 30.25 -84.67 38.44
C MET A 1 29.16 -83.65 38.09
N THR A 2 28.81 -82.68 38.95
CA THR A 2 27.76 -81.66 38.69
C THR A 2 28.30 -80.31 38.24
N LYS A 3 29.59 -79.99 38.46
CA LYS A 3 30.19 -78.70 38.04
C LYS A 3 30.57 -78.62 36.56
N MET A 4 30.73 -79.75 35.87
CA MET A 4 31.06 -79.78 34.44
C MET A 4 29.84 -79.57 33.53
N PHE A 5 28.63 -79.93 33.98
CA PHE A 5 27.41 -79.75 33.18
C PHE A 5 26.96 -78.28 33.12
N ALA A 6 27.15 -77.50 34.19
CA ALA A 6 26.77 -76.09 34.24
C ALA A 6 27.65 -75.20 33.34
N ALA A 7 28.95 -75.50 33.21
CA ALA A 7 29.85 -74.75 32.35
C ALA A 7 29.55 -74.96 30.85
N VAL A 8 29.17 -76.19 30.46
CA VAL A 8 28.84 -76.51 29.06
C VAL A 8 27.50 -75.91 28.65
N THR A 9 26.52 -75.83 29.56
CA THR A 9 25.23 -75.16 29.26
C THR A 9 25.37 -73.64 29.19
N LEU A 10 26.23 -73.03 30.00
CA LEU A 10 26.50 -71.58 29.93
C LEU A 10 27.23 -71.21 28.63
N VAL A 11 28.20 -72.02 28.18
CA VAL A 11 28.93 -71.79 26.92
C VAL A 11 28.03 -72.00 25.70
N LEU A 12 27.13 -73.00 25.73
CA LEU A 12 26.15 -73.19 24.65
C LEU A 12 25.09 -72.07 24.60
N ALA A 13 24.66 -71.56 25.76
CA ALA A 13 23.76 -70.40 25.83
C ALA A 13 24.43 -69.10 25.36
N LEU A 14 25.73 -68.92 25.66
CA LEU A 14 26.52 -67.78 25.18
C LEU A 14 26.85 -67.88 23.68
N CYS A 15 27.05 -69.09 23.14
CA CYS A 15 27.20 -69.30 21.70
C CYS A 15 25.90 -69.08 20.92
N TRP A 16 24.73 -69.30 21.52
CA TRP A 16 23.44 -68.96 20.90
C TRP A 16 23.16 -67.46 20.85
N LEU A 17 23.68 -66.67 21.80
CA LEU A 17 23.62 -65.21 21.78
C LEU A 17 24.58 -64.57 20.75
N ALA A 18 25.60 -65.29 20.30
CA ALA A 18 26.59 -64.80 19.34
C ALA A 18 26.24 -65.07 17.86
N CYS A 19 25.12 -65.74 17.58
CA CYS A 19 24.67 -66.08 16.22
C CYS A 19 23.39 -65.35 15.78
N VAL A 20 23.01 -64.26 16.46
CA VAL A 20 22.06 -63.29 15.86
C VAL A 20 22.90 -62.41 14.93
N PRO A 21 22.57 -62.29 13.63
CA PRO A 21 23.27 -61.38 12.71
C PRO A 21 23.21 -59.97 13.30
N GLY A 22 24.31 -59.54 13.89
CA GLY A 22 24.36 -58.40 14.78
C GLY A 22 24.34 -57.10 14.00
N ALA A 23 23.47 -56.17 14.40
CA ALA A 23 23.54 -54.79 13.96
C ALA A 23 24.95 -54.23 14.23
N ILE A 24 25.60 -53.70 13.19
CA ILE A 24 26.91 -53.06 13.33
C ILE A 24 26.67 -51.60 13.72
N LEU A 25 27.11 -51.22 14.91
CA LEU A 25 27.19 -49.82 15.33
C LEU A 25 28.51 -49.24 14.82
N ARG A 26 28.44 -48.23 13.96
CA ARG A 26 29.61 -47.51 13.46
C ARG A 26 29.38 -46.02 13.57
N GLU A 27 30.33 -45.29 14.15
CA GLU A 27 30.32 -43.84 14.08
C GLU A 27 30.93 -43.40 12.72
N ASP A 28 30.26 -42.50 12.01
CA ASP A 28 30.79 -41.91 10.78
C ASP A 28 31.81 -40.81 11.08
N ASN A 29 32.39 -40.23 10.01
CA ASN A 29 33.42 -39.20 10.13
C ASN A 29 32.87 -37.87 10.70
N ASP A 30 31.55 -37.71 10.78
CA ASP A 30 30.88 -36.52 11.31
C ASP A 30 30.41 -36.72 12.76
N GLY A 31 30.75 -37.86 13.39
CA GLY A 31 30.36 -38.19 14.76
C GLY A 31 28.94 -38.73 14.91
N ARG A 32 28.31 -39.19 13.81
CA ARG A 32 26.96 -39.76 13.84
C ARG A 32 27.02 -41.27 14.03
N LEU A 33 26.20 -41.80 14.93
CA LEU A 33 26.07 -43.24 15.13
C LEU A 33 25.20 -43.86 14.02
N ILE A 34 25.80 -44.66 13.15
CA ILE A 34 25.14 -45.44 12.10
C ILE A 34 24.91 -46.85 12.62
N VAL A 35 23.66 -47.30 12.63
CA VAL A 35 23.28 -48.69 12.92
C VAL A 35 23.01 -49.38 11.59
N ASN A 36 23.88 -50.30 11.18
CA ASN A 36 23.72 -51.05 9.94
C ASN A 36 23.19 -52.45 10.25
N THR A 37 21.93 -52.72 9.91
CA THR A 37 21.32 -54.05 10.04
C THR A 37 21.53 -54.83 8.75
N THR A 38 21.80 -56.14 8.85
CA THR A 38 21.90 -57.00 7.66
C THR A 38 20.56 -57.26 6.98
N ASP A 39 19.46 -56.93 7.66
CA ASP A 39 18.10 -57.01 7.17
C ASP A 39 17.39 -55.66 7.41
N PRO A 40 17.04 -54.91 6.35
CA PRO A 40 16.36 -53.61 6.48
C PRO A 40 14.94 -53.74 7.06
N THR A 41 14.39 -54.95 7.15
CA THR A 41 13.06 -55.22 7.71
C THR A 41 13.07 -55.52 9.21
N GLN A 42 14.25 -55.68 9.83
CA GLN A 42 14.35 -55.89 11.27
C GLN A 42 14.31 -54.56 12.05
N PRO A 43 13.41 -54.43 13.03
CA PRO A 43 13.31 -53.23 13.84
C PRO A 43 14.56 -53.05 14.70
N VAL A 44 15.10 -51.84 14.72
CA VAL A 44 16.26 -51.48 15.55
C VAL A 44 15.74 -51.01 16.91
N LEU A 45 15.81 -51.91 17.89
CA LEU A 45 15.39 -51.60 19.26
C LEU A 45 16.54 -50.96 20.05
N VAL A 46 16.37 -49.70 20.45
CA VAL A 46 17.25 -49.05 21.44
C VAL A 46 16.48 -48.93 22.75
N ASN A 47 16.95 -49.64 23.79
CA ASN A 47 16.24 -49.75 25.08
C ASN A 47 14.78 -50.24 24.95
N GLY A 48 14.51 -51.13 23.99
CA GLY A 48 13.16 -51.65 23.73
C GLY A 48 12.26 -50.74 22.88
N VAL A 49 12.77 -49.61 22.40
CA VAL A 49 12.05 -48.69 21.50
C VAL A 49 12.53 -48.89 20.07
N ASP A 50 11.60 -49.12 19.15
CA ASP A 50 11.90 -49.21 17.71
C ASP A 50 12.20 -47.84 17.11
N VAL A 51 13.46 -47.61 16.79
CA VAL A 51 13.93 -46.34 16.24
C VAL A 51 13.35 -46.07 14.86
N GLN A 52 13.08 -47.11 14.06
CA GLN A 52 12.50 -46.94 12.72
C GLN A 52 11.05 -46.49 12.82
N ALA A 53 10.27 -47.06 13.73
CA ALA A 53 8.88 -46.63 13.99
C ALA A 53 8.83 -45.17 14.44
N VAL A 54 9.71 -44.74 15.35
CA VAL A 54 9.78 -43.34 15.80
C VAL A 54 10.19 -42.40 14.68
N GLN A 55 11.14 -42.78 13.81
CA GLN A 55 11.51 -41.97 12.65
C GLN A 55 10.36 -41.81 11.65
N GLN A 56 9.56 -42.86 11.46
CA GLN A 56 8.40 -42.83 10.58
C GLN A 56 7.31 -41.91 11.14
N GLU A 57 6.99 -42.03 12.44
CA GLU A 57 6.06 -41.10 13.11
C GLU A 57 6.53 -39.64 13.03
N LEU A 58 7.84 -39.39 13.15
CA LEU A 58 8.40 -38.05 13.05
C LEU A 58 8.24 -37.46 11.63
N HIS A 59 8.42 -38.29 10.60
CA HIS A 59 8.20 -37.87 9.21
C HIS A 59 6.73 -37.59 8.93
N GLU A 60 5.81 -38.44 9.40
CA GLU A 60 4.37 -38.22 9.27
C GLU A 60 3.92 -36.92 9.96
N LEU A 61 4.43 -36.65 11.17
CA LEU A 61 4.18 -35.39 11.88
C LEU A 61 4.75 -34.15 11.15
N GLN A 62 5.91 -34.27 10.51
CA GLN A 62 6.48 -33.18 9.72
C GLN A 62 5.63 -32.88 8.49
N ASP A 63 5.17 -33.92 7.79
CA ASP A 63 4.32 -33.76 6.61
C ASP A 63 2.97 -33.15 6.99
N GLU A 64 2.36 -33.59 8.10
CA GLU A 64 1.11 -33.02 8.62
C GLU A 64 1.27 -31.54 9.02
N LEU A 65 2.37 -31.18 9.69
CA LEU A 65 2.69 -29.79 10.03
C LEU A 65 2.88 -28.93 8.79
N GLN A 66 3.50 -29.45 7.74
CA GLN A 66 3.71 -28.72 6.50
C GLN A 66 2.39 -28.50 5.76
N GLN A 67 1.52 -29.52 5.71
CA GLN A 67 0.19 -29.42 5.13
C GLN A 67 -0.68 -28.39 5.89
N LEU A 68 -0.69 -28.43 7.22
CA LEU A 68 -1.42 -27.46 8.04
C LEU A 68 -0.94 -26.02 7.81
N ARG A 69 0.37 -25.84 7.61
CA ARG A 69 0.95 -24.52 7.31
C ARG A 69 0.49 -24.00 5.95
N GLU A 70 0.44 -24.87 4.95
CA GLU A 70 -0.06 -24.51 3.61
C GLU A 70 -1.55 -24.17 3.64
N GLU A 71 -2.37 -24.94 4.36
CA GLU A 71 -3.80 -24.66 4.56
C GLU A 71 -4.04 -23.33 5.30
N GLN A 72 -3.26 -23.06 6.35
CA GLN A 72 -3.36 -21.81 7.10
C GLN A 72 -2.99 -20.59 6.23
N MET A 73 -1.94 -20.72 5.41
CA MET A 73 -1.53 -19.67 4.49
C MET A 73 -2.58 -19.40 3.39
N MET A 74 -3.27 -20.43 2.92
CA MET A 74 -4.38 -20.30 1.97
C MET A 74 -5.61 -19.62 2.61
N THR A 75 -5.89 -19.94 3.87
CA THR A 75 -7.02 -19.37 4.63
C THR A 75 -6.80 -17.88 4.93
N ASP A 76 -5.59 -17.49 5.36
CA ASP A 76 -5.22 -16.08 5.56
C ASP A 76 -5.27 -15.28 4.25
N THR A 77 -4.95 -15.94 3.13
CA THR A 77 -5.06 -15.31 1.81
C THR A 77 -6.51 -14.95 1.49
N THR A 78 -7.42 -15.90 1.69
CA THR A 78 -8.84 -15.79 1.38
C THR A 78 -9.56 -14.78 2.29
N THR A 79 -9.25 -14.81 3.59
CA THR A 79 -9.88 -13.93 4.58
C THR A 79 -9.51 -12.47 4.32
N GLY A 80 -8.24 -12.17 4.06
CA GLY A 80 -7.83 -10.82 3.69
C GLY A 80 -8.37 -10.36 2.32
N GLN A 81 -8.73 -11.29 1.41
CA GLN A 81 -9.35 -10.93 0.13
C GLN A 81 -10.79 -10.49 0.36
N LEU A 82 -11.52 -11.21 1.21
CA LEU A 82 -12.86 -10.84 1.61
C LEU A 82 -12.89 -9.50 2.33
N ASP A 83 -11.97 -9.22 3.25
CA ASP A 83 -11.91 -7.93 3.95
C ASP A 83 -11.55 -6.78 3.01
N ALA A 84 -10.60 -6.98 2.08
CA ALA A 84 -10.27 -5.98 1.07
C ALA A 84 -11.46 -5.73 0.11
N LEU A 85 -12.13 -6.79 -0.36
CA LEU A 85 -13.30 -6.69 -1.23
C LEU A 85 -14.49 -6.04 -0.50
N TRP A 86 -14.71 -6.36 0.77
CA TRP A 86 -15.72 -5.73 1.60
C TRP A 86 -15.41 -4.26 1.86
N SER A 87 -14.14 -3.92 2.14
CA SER A 87 -13.69 -2.53 2.28
C SER A 87 -13.95 -1.76 0.98
N VAL A 88 -13.61 -2.32 -0.18
CA VAL A 88 -13.86 -1.71 -1.49
C VAL A 88 -15.37 -1.59 -1.78
N ALA A 89 -16.16 -2.62 -1.49
CA ALA A 89 -17.60 -2.63 -1.70
C ALA A 89 -18.34 -1.63 -0.80
N ASN A 90 -17.84 -1.41 0.41
CA ASN A 90 -18.37 -0.44 1.36
C ASN A 90 -17.74 0.96 1.24
N GLY A 91 -16.94 1.24 0.19
CA GLY A 91 -16.34 2.55 -0.03
C GLY A 91 -15.29 2.96 1.02
N HIS A 92 -14.69 2.01 1.73
CA HIS A 92 -13.60 2.25 2.66
C HIS A 92 -12.27 2.17 1.90
N SER A 93 -11.55 3.30 1.80
CA SER A 93 -10.21 3.42 1.21
C SER A 93 -9.11 2.95 2.18
N ARG A 94 -9.29 1.76 2.78
CA ARG A 94 -8.30 1.16 3.68
C ARG A 94 -7.39 0.15 3.00
N VAL A 95 -7.47 0.01 1.68
CA VAL A 95 -6.76 -1.02 0.93
C VAL A 95 -5.25 -0.96 1.18
N CYS A 96 -4.65 0.24 1.16
CA CYS A 96 -3.24 0.43 1.48
C CYS A 96 -2.88 0.15 2.94
N SER A 97 -3.82 0.28 3.88
CA SER A 97 -3.59 0.02 5.31
C SER A 97 -3.68 -1.47 5.69
N VAL A 98 -4.37 -2.28 4.88
CA VAL A 98 -4.58 -3.72 5.17
C VAL A 98 -3.51 -4.57 4.48
N ALA A 99 -3.20 -4.29 3.21
CA ALA A 99 -2.22 -5.06 2.45
C ALA A 99 -1.69 -4.26 1.24
N PRO A 100 -0.54 -3.57 1.35
CA PRO A 100 0.04 -2.77 0.26
C PRO A 100 0.27 -3.58 -1.04
N GLU A 101 0.69 -4.83 -0.92
CA GLU A 101 0.90 -5.73 -2.06
C GLU A 101 -0.41 -6.05 -2.80
N ARG A 102 -1.53 -6.12 -2.08
CA ARG A 102 -2.86 -6.35 -2.67
C ARG A 102 -3.48 -5.08 -3.22
N ALA A 103 -3.16 -3.93 -2.62
CA ALA A 103 -3.55 -2.64 -3.17
C ALA A 103 -3.05 -2.50 -4.62
N ALA A 104 -1.80 -2.89 -4.88
CA ALA A 104 -1.24 -2.91 -6.23
C ALA A 104 -2.00 -3.87 -7.17
N GLN A 105 -2.43 -5.05 -6.70
CA GLN A 105 -3.25 -5.98 -7.49
C GLN A 105 -4.63 -5.42 -7.84
N LEU A 106 -5.17 -4.54 -6.98
CA LEU A 106 -6.43 -3.84 -7.20
C LEU A 106 -6.26 -2.56 -8.03
N GLY A 107 -5.06 -2.27 -8.51
CA GLY A 107 -4.75 -1.06 -9.27
C GLY A 107 -4.69 0.20 -8.42
N GLU A 108 -4.59 0.08 -7.10
CA GLU A 108 -4.42 1.20 -6.18
C GLU A 108 -2.92 1.52 -6.02
N LYS A 109 -2.58 2.80 -5.87
CA LYS A 109 -1.21 3.26 -5.58
C LYS A 109 -1.12 3.72 -4.13
N CYS A 110 -0.12 3.21 -3.42
CA CYS A 110 0.12 3.54 -2.01
C CYS A 110 1.41 4.32 -1.81
N GLU A 111 1.41 5.27 -0.88
CA GLU A 111 2.62 5.97 -0.41
C GLU A 111 2.84 5.62 1.08
N THR A 112 4.03 5.14 1.44
CA THR A 112 4.31 4.48 2.74
C THR A 112 5.49 5.09 3.48
N GLN A 113 6.13 6.11 2.96
CA GLN A 113 7.35 6.70 3.52
C GLN A 113 7.11 8.13 3.98
N LEU A 114 6.30 8.89 3.25
CA LEU A 114 6.10 10.31 3.49
C LEU A 114 5.10 10.59 4.63
N ALA A 115 5.35 11.65 5.40
CA ALA A 115 4.43 12.20 6.40
C ALA A 115 3.77 11.13 7.32
N GLY A 116 4.56 10.22 7.89
CA GLY A 116 4.06 9.15 8.76
C GLY A 116 3.45 7.94 8.04
N GLY A 117 3.61 7.85 6.72
CA GLY A 117 3.08 6.78 5.86
C GLY A 117 3.46 5.36 6.30
N ALA A 118 4.58 5.19 7.01
CA ALA A 118 5.04 3.89 7.49
C ALA A 118 4.09 3.28 8.53
N THR A 119 3.37 4.14 9.27
CA THR A 119 2.39 3.72 10.26
C THR A 119 0.96 3.71 9.71
N LYS A 120 0.66 4.64 8.80
CA LYS A 120 -0.65 4.80 8.16
C LYS A 120 -0.45 5.10 6.67
N PRO A 121 -0.41 4.06 5.83
CA PRO A 121 -0.21 4.21 4.40
C PRO A 121 -1.24 5.14 3.76
N TRP A 122 -0.76 5.97 2.85
CA TRP A 122 -1.56 6.85 2.03
C TRP A 122 -2.10 6.11 0.81
N THR A 123 -3.31 6.45 0.35
CA THR A 123 -3.93 5.88 -0.86
C THR A 123 -4.14 6.97 -1.90
N LEU A 124 -3.73 6.75 -3.14
CA LEU A 124 -3.88 7.72 -4.23
C LEU A 124 -5.37 7.97 -4.54
N ALA A 125 -5.82 9.21 -4.39
CA ALA A 125 -7.18 9.64 -4.70
C ALA A 125 -7.28 10.32 -6.06
N ALA A 126 -6.28 11.12 -6.45
CA ALA A 126 -6.27 11.77 -7.75
C ALA A 126 -4.85 12.06 -8.25
N ARG A 127 -4.73 12.25 -9.57
CA ARG A 127 -3.58 12.88 -10.22
C ARG A 127 -4.09 14.02 -11.08
N PHE A 128 -3.40 15.15 -10.99
CA PHE A 128 -3.60 16.33 -11.81
C PHE A 128 -2.35 16.50 -12.67
N ALA A 129 -2.52 16.35 -13.99
CA ALA A 129 -1.42 16.26 -14.93
C ALA A 129 -1.37 17.51 -15.83
N ASN A 130 -0.17 17.96 -16.14
CA ASN A 130 0.08 18.91 -17.22
C ASN A 130 0.33 18.11 -18.51
N ASP A 131 -0.74 17.53 -19.07
CA ASP A 131 -0.70 16.65 -20.25
C ASP A 131 -1.42 17.22 -21.48
N GLY A 132 -1.98 18.43 -21.36
CA GLY A 132 -2.68 19.14 -22.43
C GLY A 132 -4.13 18.71 -22.61
N ILE A 133 -4.69 17.96 -21.66
CA ILE A 133 -6.11 17.67 -21.51
C ILE A 133 -6.67 18.40 -20.28
N ASP A 134 -7.54 19.39 -20.53
CA ASP A 134 -8.25 20.22 -19.55
C ASP A 134 -9.26 19.42 -18.65
N THR A 135 -8.79 18.47 -17.84
CA THR A 135 -9.63 17.55 -17.08
C THR A 135 -10.22 18.18 -15.82
N TRP A 136 -9.41 18.88 -15.04
CA TRP A 136 -9.71 19.48 -13.75
C TRP A 136 -9.92 20.99 -13.87
N THR A 137 -10.76 21.37 -14.82
CA THR A 137 -11.05 22.75 -15.16
C THR A 137 -12.32 23.30 -14.52
N TRP A 138 -12.45 24.62 -14.54
CA TRP A 138 -13.56 25.39 -13.96
C TRP A 138 -14.94 25.01 -14.53
N ASN A 139 -15.03 24.47 -15.75
CA ASN A 139 -16.29 24.06 -16.36
C ASN A 139 -16.67 22.60 -16.05
N ARG A 140 -15.82 21.86 -15.33
CA ARG A 140 -16.03 20.46 -14.91
C ARG A 140 -16.20 20.32 -13.40
N CYS A 141 -16.89 21.27 -12.78
CA CYS A 141 -17.17 21.23 -11.34
C CYS A 141 -17.94 20.00 -10.88
N ASP A 142 -18.69 19.36 -11.78
CA ASP A 142 -19.33 18.08 -11.53
C ASP A 142 -18.32 16.99 -11.17
N LEU A 143 -17.14 17.00 -11.81
CA LEU A 143 -16.09 16.01 -11.58
C LEU A 143 -15.57 16.02 -10.13
N TRP A 144 -15.60 17.16 -9.45
CA TRP A 144 -15.10 17.27 -8.07
C TRP A 144 -16.02 16.60 -7.04
N HIS A 145 -17.33 16.57 -7.29
CA HIS A 145 -18.31 16.04 -6.33
C HIS A 145 -19.01 14.75 -6.79
N ASN A 146 -18.93 14.38 -8.07
CA ASN A 146 -19.59 13.18 -8.59
C ASN A 146 -18.80 11.89 -8.26
N ALA A 147 -19.43 10.74 -8.53
CA ALA A 147 -18.84 9.41 -8.34
C ALA A 147 -18.06 8.89 -9.56
N ALA A 148 -17.93 9.68 -10.63
CA ALA A 148 -17.21 9.26 -11.82
C ALA A 148 -15.71 9.10 -11.49
N LEU A 149 -15.12 8.01 -11.98
CA LEU A 149 -13.69 7.71 -11.90
C LEU A 149 -13.01 8.08 -13.23
N LEU A 150 -11.72 8.36 -13.20
CA LEU A 150 -10.95 8.77 -14.37
C LEU A 150 -9.58 8.10 -14.40
N GLY A 151 -9.12 7.76 -15.61
CA GLY A 151 -7.76 7.30 -15.88
C GLY A 151 -7.37 6.01 -15.16
N GLU A 152 -6.07 5.76 -15.14
CA GLU A 152 -5.44 4.64 -14.45
C GLU A 152 -4.44 5.16 -13.41
N ALA A 153 -4.36 4.50 -12.26
CA ALA A 153 -3.41 4.91 -11.21
C ALA A 153 -1.95 4.78 -11.66
N GLN A 154 -1.69 3.87 -12.61
CA GLN A 154 -0.39 3.69 -13.25
C GLN A 154 -0.31 4.61 -14.47
N GLY A 155 0.51 5.66 -14.41
CA GLY A 155 0.68 6.58 -15.53
C GLY A 155 1.08 7.99 -15.10
N SER A 156 1.06 8.91 -16.07
CA SER A 156 1.33 10.33 -15.87
C SER A 156 0.15 11.24 -16.20
N SER A 157 -0.94 10.69 -16.74
CA SER A 157 -2.17 11.43 -17.07
C SER A 157 -3.09 11.57 -15.86
N ASP A 158 -4.11 12.40 -16.01
CA ASP A 158 -5.13 12.61 -15.00
C ASP A 158 -5.76 11.32 -14.50
N PHE A 159 -6.01 11.30 -13.20
CA PHE A 159 -6.55 10.14 -12.51
C PHE A 159 -7.50 10.58 -11.42
N LYS A 160 -8.63 9.87 -11.28
CA LYS A 160 -9.53 9.98 -10.13
C LYS A 160 -9.91 8.58 -9.68
N GLY A 161 -9.37 8.19 -8.53
CA GLY A 161 -9.52 6.87 -7.95
C GLY A 161 -10.68 6.75 -6.96
N ARG A 162 -10.91 5.53 -6.48
CA ARG A 162 -11.98 5.22 -5.51
C ARG A 162 -11.75 5.90 -4.17
N ALA A 163 -10.49 6.14 -3.80
CA ALA A 163 -10.14 6.85 -2.57
C ALA A 163 -10.72 8.27 -2.49
N TRP A 164 -11.07 8.89 -3.64
CA TRP A 164 -11.81 10.16 -3.68
C TRP A 164 -13.17 10.11 -2.99
N LEU A 165 -13.82 8.94 -3.03
CA LEU A 165 -15.18 8.74 -2.53
C LEU A 165 -15.21 8.26 -1.07
N ALA A 166 -14.07 7.83 -0.55
CA ALA A 166 -13.97 7.27 0.79
C ALA A 166 -13.80 8.37 1.86
N PRO A 167 -14.35 8.17 3.07
CA PRO A 167 -14.00 8.98 4.22
C PRO A 167 -12.50 8.98 4.49
N ALA A 168 -11.91 10.16 4.71
CA ALA A 168 -10.52 10.34 5.06
C ALA A 168 -10.36 11.51 6.05
N ASN A 169 -9.20 11.61 6.69
CA ASN A 169 -8.87 12.73 7.58
C ASN A 169 -7.76 13.60 6.99
N ASP A 170 -6.77 12.97 6.37
CA ASP A 170 -5.54 13.66 5.99
C ASP A 170 -5.42 13.76 4.47
N LEU A 171 -4.73 14.81 4.01
CA LEU A 171 -4.37 15.01 2.60
C LEU A 171 -2.86 15.06 2.45
N LEU A 172 -2.33 14.44 1.40
CA LEU A 172 -0.94 14.55 0.98
C LEU A 172 -0.89 14.85 -0.51
N PHE A 173 -0.24 15.95 -0.88
CA PHE A 173 0.06 16.26 -2.27
C PHE A 173 1.54 15.96 -2.53
N LEU A 174 1.82 15.19 -3.57
CA LEU A 174 3.16 14.76 -3.99
C LEU A 174 3.35 15.08 -5.47
N SER A 175 4.37 15.87 -5.80
CA SER A 175 4.79 16.10 -7.18
C SER A 175 5.71 15.00 -7.68
N ASN A 176 5.70 14.76 -8.99
CA ASN A 176 6.70 13.93 -9.66
C ASN A 176 8.15 14.46 -9.58
N THR A 177 8.36 15.68 -9.04
CA THR A 177 9.68 16.22 -8.68
C THR A 177 10.20 15.72 -7.33
N GLY A 178 9.36 15.06 -6.53
CA GLY A 178 9.66 14.61 -5.17
C GLY A 178 9.30 15.62 -4.07
N GLU A 179 8.82 16.82 -4.44
CA GLU A 179 8.29 17.78 -3.47
C GLU A 179 6.90 17.38 -2.99
N TRP A 180 6.61 17.63 -1.71
CA TRP A 180 5.33 17.24 -1.13
C TRP A 180 4.89 18.13 0.03
N ILE A 181 3.59 18.12 0.30
CA ILE A 181 2.93 18.88 1.37
C ILE A 181 1.76 18.07 1.95
N ALA A 182 1.68 17.99 3.27
CA ALA A 182 0.66 17.24 3.99
C ALA A 182 -0.19 18.15 4.89
N TYR A 183 -1.48 17.81 4.99
CA TYR A 183 -2.49 18.49 5.79
C TYR A 183 -3.23 17.44 6.64
N GLU A 184 -2.86 17.34 7.92
CA GLU A 184 -3.49 16.37 8.84
C GLU A 184 -4.82 16.92 9.35
N ASN A 185 -5.83 16.04 9.51
CA ASN A 185 -7.20 16.38 9.92
C ASN A 185 -7.91 17.40 9.03
N ALA A 186 -7.44 17.60 7.80
CA ALA A 186 -8.07 18.47 6.82
C ALA A 186 -9.54 18.09 6.56
N LEU A 187 -9.82 16.81 6.37
CA LEU A 187 -11.13 16.36 5.92
C LEU A 187 -12.11 16.06 7.06
N GLY A 188 -11.66 15.91 8.31
CA GLY A 188 -12.56 15.64 9.43
C GLY A 188 -13.47 14.41 9.22
N SER A 189 -12.94 13.34 8.62
CA SER A 189 -13.64 12.10 8.27
C SER A 189 -14.70 12.21 7.16
N GLN A 190 -14.70 13.28 6.36
CA GLN A 190 -15.50 13.35 5.13
C GLN A 190 -14.69 12.85 3.92
N SER A 191 -15.37 12.48 2.83
CA SER A 191 -14.70 12.20 1.56
C SER A 191 -14.41 13.47 0.77
N LEU A 192 -13.50 13.41 -0.20
CA LEU A 192 -13.24 14.55 -1.09
C LEU A 192 -14.52 14.93 -1.87
N ALA A 193 -15.27 13.96 -2.37
CA ALA A 193 -16.57 14.22 -3.00
C ALA A 193 -17.55 14.96 -2.06
N ALA A 194 -17.63 14.55 -0.79
CA ALA A 194 -18.49 15.18 0.20
C ALA A 194 -18.04 16.62 0.52
N LEU A 195 -16.73 16.87 0.64
CA LEU A 195 -16.17 18.20 0.80
C LEU A 195 -16.66 19.13 -0.32
N PHE A 196 -16.50 18.74 -1.58
CA PHE A 196 -16.89 19.58 -2.72
C PHE A 196 -18.42 19.66 -2.95
N THR A 197 -19.20 18.75 -2.36
CA THR A 197 -20.67 18.89 -2.34
C THR A 197 -21.14 19.94 -1.32
N GLY A 198 -20.46 20.04 -0.19
CA GLY A 198 -20.87 20.92 0.92
C GLY A 198 -20.34 22.35 0.84
N LEU A 199 -19.35 22.61 -0.01
CA LEU A 199 -18.72 23.93 -0.11
C LEU A 199 -19.41 24.83 -1.15
N PRO A 200 -19.62 26.13 -0.84
CA PRO A 200 -20.13 27.08 -1.81
C PRO A 200 -19.17 27.24 -3.00
N LEU A 201 -19.76 27.47 -4.18
CA LEU A 201 -19.06 27.63 -5.46
C LEU A 201 -19.42 28.99 -6.08
N PRO A 202 -18.44 29.91 -6.28
CA PRO A 202 -17.16 29.94 -5.59
C PRO A 202 -17.35 30.36 -4.12
N CYS A 203 -16.34 30.12 -3.31
CA CYS A 203 -16.28 30.76 -2.00
C CYS A 203 -15.85 32.23 -2.13
N ALA A 204 -16.73 33.16 -1.75
CA ALA A 204 -16.46 34.60 -1.84
C ALA A 204 -15.78 35.22 -0.60
N SER A 205 -15.93 34.61 0.58
CA SER A 205 -15.32 35.08 1.84
C SER A 205 -15.20 33.95 2.85
N GLY A 206 -14.06 33.86 3.55
CA GLY A 206 -13.86 32.86 4.61
C GLY A 206 -13.74 31.43 4.08
N CYS A 207 -13.01 31.27 2.97
CA CYS A 207 -12.92 29.98 2.29
C CYS A 207 -12.27 28.92 3.15
N PHE A 208 -12.74 27.70 2.94
CA PHE A 208 -12.19 26.56 3.63
C PHE A 208 -10.72 26.42 3.23
N SER A 209 -9.84 26.57 4.22
CA SER A 209 -8.41 26.64 4.01
C SER A 209 -7.70 25.65 4.91
N PHE A 210 -6.61 25.08 4.40
CA PHE A 210 -5.81 24.07 5.06
C PHE A 210 -4.41 24.61 5.24
N THR A 211 -3.93 24.62 6.49
CA THR A 211 -2.56 24.95 6.81
C THR A 211 -1.73 23.66 6.83
N PRO A 212 -0.56 23.63 6.18
CA PRO A 212 0.25 22.42 6.14
C PRO A 212 0.81 22.09 7.52
N THR A 213 0.83 20.80 7.82
CA THR A 213 1.42 20.27 9.06
C THR A 213 2.84 19.77 8.83
N GLN A 214 3.12 19.24 7.64
CA GLN A 214 4.43 18.75 7.22
C GLN A 214 4.63 19.07 5.75
N LYS A 215 5.86 19.36 5.33
CA LYS A 215 6.20 19.61 3.93
C LYS A 215 7.69 19.35 3.66
N ASN A 216 7.98 18.98 2.42
CA ASN A 216 9.31 19.01 1.84
C ASN A 216 9.22 19.77 0.51
N ILE A 217 9.53 21.06 0.58
CA ILE A 217 9.38 22.01 -0.52
C ILE A 217 10.68 22.80 -0.65
N ALA A 218 11.26 22.83 -1.85
CA ALA A 218 12.43 23.64 -2.14
C ALA A 218 12.05 25.13 -2.25
N PRO A 219 12.91 26.05 -1.81
CA PRO A 219 12.67 27.49 -1.97
C PRO A 219 12.50 27.89 -3.45
N ASN A 220 11.41 28.59 -3.77
CA ASN A 220 11.14 29.14 -5.10
C ASN A 220 10.42 30.49 -4.95
N ALA A 221 10.95 31.54 -5.57
CA ALA A 221 10.43 32.91 -5.47
C ALA A 221 9.08 33.11 -6.19
N ASN A 222 8.77 32.21 -7.13
CA ASN A 222 7.53 32.18 -7.90
C ASN A 222 6.53 31.15 -7.34
N ARG A 223 6.78 30.66 -6.12
CA ARG A 223 5.90 29.68 -5.48
C ARG A 223 4.66 30.34 -4.91
N CYS A 224 3.57 29.60 -4.96
CA CYS A 224 2.34 29.88 -4.26
C CYS A 224 2.55 29.67 -2.74
N SER A 225 1.72 30.30 -1.94
CA SER A 225 1.59 30.03 -0.51
C SER A 225 1.41 28.54 -0.30
N ASP A 226 1.89 28.02 0.83
CA ASP A 226 1.66 26.63 1.20
C ASP A 226 0.25 26.39 1.77
N THR A 227 -0.56 27.44 1.93
CA THR A 227 -1.97 27.31 2.35
C THR A 227 -2.82 26.91 1.15
N MET A 228 -3.51 25.78 1.28
CA MET A 228 -4.46 25.30 0.27
C MET A 228 -5.86 25.82 0.59
N PHE A 229 -6.61 26.20 -0.43
CA PHE A 229 -8.01 26.63 -0.35
C PHE A 229 -8.87 25.70 -1.19
N ALA A 230 -10.10 25.45 -0.76
CA ALA A 230 -11.10 24.75 -1.55
C ALA A 230 -12.12 25.74 -2.12
N ASN A 231 -12.37 25.65 -3.43
CA ASN A 231 -13.26 26.51 -4.22
C ASN A 231 -13.00 28.02 -4.03
N PRO A 232 -11.76 28.53 -3.97
CA PRO A 232 -11.57 29.96 -3.80
C PRO A 232 -12.13 30.71 -5.01
N LYS A 233 -12.79 31.84 -4.76
CA LYS A 233 -13.21 32.77 -5.81
C LYS A 233 -11.98 33.35 -6.51
N ASP A 234 -11.94 33.21 -7.83
CA ASP A 234 -11.02 33.98 -8.64
C ASP A 234 -11.55 35.41 -8.85
N SER A 235 -10.64 36.38 -8.82
CA SER A 235 -10.97 37.81 -8.77
C SER A 235 -11.02 38.49 -10.15
N ASP A 236 -11.00 37.71 -11.22
CA ASP A 236 -11.09 38.23 -12.58
C ASP A 236 -12.39 39.03 -12.82
N VAL A 237 -12.20 40.19 -13.45
CA VAL A 237 -13.11 41.33 -13.42
C VAL A 237 -14.25 41.14 -14.43
N GLY A 238 -15.24 40.32 -14.10
CA GLY A 238 -16.40 40.10 -14.95
C GLY A 238 -17.39 39.05 -14.41
N PRO A 239 -18.52 38.81 -15.10
CA PRO A 239 -19.44 37.72 -14.79
C PRO A 239 -18.82 36.38 -15.21
N HIS A 240 -17.71 35.99 -14.57
CA HIS A 240 -17.03 34.73 -14.86
C HIS A 240 -17.64 33.58 -14.07
N GLN A 241 -17.53 32.39 -14.66
CA GLN A 241 -18.10 31.15 -14.16
C GLN A 241 -17.39 30.72 -12.86
N ASN A 242 -18.14 30.04 -11.99
CA ASN A 242 -17.67 29.62 -10.68
C ASN A 242 -16.45 28.70 -10.81
N THR A 243 -15.38 29.02 -10.09
CA THR A 243 -14.20 28.18 -9.95
C THR A 243 -14.43 27.09 -8.92
N CYS A 244 -13.90 25.90 -9.19
CA CYS A 244 -14.02 24.74 -8.33
C CYS A 244 -12.71 23.99 -8.25
N GLY A 245 -12.47 23.36 -7.11
CA GLY A 245 -11.27 22.57 -6.86
C GLY A 245 -10.36 23.16 -5.81
N PHE A 246 -9.15 22.62 -5.73
CA PHE A 246 -8.12 23.11 -4.82
C PHE A 246 -7.27 24.19 -5.50
N ALA A 247 -6.88 25.19 -4.71
CA ALA A 247 -5.89 26.18 -5.09
C ALA A 247 -4.89 26.40 -3.98
N TRP A 248 -3.69 26.83 -4.34
CA TRP A 248 -2.80 27.50 -3.41
C TRP A 248 -2.87 29.01 -3.60
N GLY A 249 -2.84 29.76 -2.52
CA GLY A 249 -2.90 31.22 -2.62
C GLY A 249 -1.63 31.79 -3.24
N PHE A 250 -1.74 32.64 -4.24
CA PHE A 250 -0.68 33.48 -4.78
C PHE A 250 -0.94 34.95 -4.39
N ARG A 251 0.08 35.81 -4.55
CA ARG A 251 0.03 37.24 -4.21
C ARG A 251 -1.33 37.87 -4.58
N HIS A 252 -1.89 38.71 -3.71
CA HIS A 252 -3.17 39.42 -3.94
C HIS A 252 -4.43 38.54 -4.13
N ASN A 253 -4.52 37.38 -3.48
CA ASN A 253 -5.67 36.45 -3.55
C ASN A 253 -5.84 35.69 -4.88
N ASN A 254 -4.84 35.70 -5.76
CA ASN A 254 -4.86 34.86 -6.95
C ASN A 254 -4.68 33.38 -6.56
N GLY A 255 -5.20 32.44 -7.34
CA GLY A 255 -5.05 31.01 -7.11
C GLY A 255 -3.99 30.39 -8.02
N CYS A 256 -3.25 29.41 -7.52
CA CYS A 256 -2.44 28.50 -8.31
C CYS A 256 -3.16 27.16 -8.45
N PRO A 257 -3.66 26.82 -9.64
CA PRO A 257 -4.49 25.65 -9.84
C PRO A 257 -3.69 24.38 -10.03
N LEU A 258 -4.41 23.26 -10.08
CA LEU A 258 -3.85 21.93 -10.18
C LEU A 258 -3.74 21.40 -11.62
N ASP A 259 -4.22 22.11 -12.64
CA ASP A 259 -4.42 21.53 -13.98
C ASP A 259 -3.90 22.40 -15.12
N ASP A 260 -3.23 21.75 -16.09
CA ASP A 260 -2.92 22.24 -17.44
C ASP A 260 -2.70 23.76 -17.58
N VAL A 261 -1.57 24.25 -17.08
CA VAL A 261 -1.34 25.69 -17.07
C VAL A 261 -1.26 26.28 -18.49
N GLY A 262 -2.17 27.19 -18.79
CA GLY A 262 -2.30 27.87 -20.07
C GLY A 262 -3.68 28.52 -20.22
N SER A 263 -4.05 28.93 -21.44
CA SER A 263 -5.27 29.70 -21.75
C SER A 263 -6.61 29.08 -21.28
N PHE A 264 -6.62 27.85 -20.79
CA PHE A 264 -7.81 27.09 -20.38
C PHE A 264 -7.67 26.41 -18.99
N GLY A 265 -6.50 26.55 -18.36
CA GLY A 265 -6.02 25.85 -17.16
C GLY A 265 -6.49 26.38 -15.81
N SER A 266 -7.79 26.37 -15.57
CA SER A 266 -8.36 26.26 -14.22
C SER A 266 -8.08 27.36 -13.15
N PHE A 267 -8.25 28.66 -13.41
CA PHE A 267 -9.01 29.53 -12.48
C PHE A 267 -10.10 30.39 -13.15
N GLY A 268 -10.45 30.05 -14.39
CA GLY A 268 -11.61 30.62 -15.07
C GLY A 268 -11.24 30.96 -16.51
N PRO A 269 -12.22 31.13 -17.41
CA PRO A 269 -11.92 31.56 -18.76
C PRO A 269 -11.69 33.08 -18.75
N ASN A 270 -10.49 33.53 -19.09
CA ASN A 270 -10.36 34.80 -19.79
C ASN A 270 -10.40 34.53 -21.29
N SER A 271 -11.59 34.63 -21.88
CA SER A 271 -11.81 34.40 -23.31
C SER A 271 -11.40 35.58 -24.19
N GLU A 272 -11.00 36.73 -23.61
CA GLU A 272 -10.78 37.96 -24.38
C GLU A 272 -9.40 38.61 -24.15
N GLU A 273 -8.74 38.38 -23.01
CA GLU A 273 -7.36 38.80 -22.76
C GLU A 273 -6.58 37.64 -22.09
N ARG A 274 -5.27 37.52 -22.27
CA ARG A 274 -4.51 36.49 -21.55
C ARG A 274 -4.52 36.85 -20.07
N SER A 275 -5.27 36.14 -19.23
CA SER A 275 -4.91 36.05 -17.82
C SER A 275 -3.47 35.54 -17.78
N VAL A 276 -2.59 36.24 -17.07
CA VAL A 276 -1.30 35.69 -16.69
C VAL A 276 -1.59 34.81 -15.47
N GLU A 277 -2.32 33.71 -15.69
CA GLU A 277 -2.25 32.58 -14.75
C GLU A 277 -0.78 32.20 -14.69
N GLU A 278 -0.19 32.31 -13.51
CA GLU A 278 1.21 31.95 -13.34
C GLU A 278 1.35 30.46 -13.69
N PRO A 279 2.34 30.08 -14.52
CA PRO A 279 2.68 28.68 -14.71
C PRO A 279 2.95 28.06 -13.35
N SER A 280 1.98 27.31 -12.83
CA SER A 280 2.06 26.71 -11.52
C SER A 280 1.14 25.49 -11.47
N LEU A 281 1.72 24.36 -11.10
CA LEU A 281 0.97 23.15 -10.79
C LEU A 281 0.89 23.09 -9.27
N GLY A 282 -0.24 23.52 -8.73
CA GLY A 282 -0.48 23.69 -7.31
C GLY A 282 0.61 24.51 -6.64
N PHE A 283 1.29 23.91 -5.66
CA PHE A 283 2.32 24.57 -4.86
C PHE A 283 3.71 24.61 -5.53
N LEU A 284 3.93 24.17 -6.77
CA LEU A 284 5.28 24.11 -7.36
C LEU A 284 5.79 25.49 -7.83
N GLY A 285 4.92 26.26 -8.51
CA GLY A 285 5.24 27.56 -9.10
C GLY A 285 6.31 27.53 -10.22
N GLY A 286 6.23 28.46 -11.16
CA GLY A 286 7.18 28.62 -12.28
C GLY A 286 6.89 27.75 -13.53
N GLU A 287 7.63 28.00 -14.62
CA GLU A 287 7.43 27.31 -15.90
C GLU A 287 7.38 25.79 -15.75
N LEU A 288 6.23 25.20 -16.08
CA LEU A 288 6.03 23.77 -16.02
C LEU A 288 6.40 23.11 -17.34
N ALA A 289 7.18 22.03 -17.26
CA ALA A 289 7.36 21.14 -18.38
C ALA A 289 6.10 20.29 -18.63
N GLN A 290 5.88 19.87 -19.88
CA GLN A 290 4.91 18.82 -20.19
C GLN A 290 5.24 17.55 -19.41
N GLY A 291 4.21 16.86 -18.91
CA GLY A 291 4.36 15.63 -18.12
C GLY A 291 4.65 15.86 -16.63
N MET A 292 4.65 17.12 -16.18
CA MET A 292 4.57 17.44 -14.76
C MET A 292 3.21 17.01 -14.20
N TYR A 293 3.19 16.40 -13.01
CA TYR A 293 1.94 16.05 -12.36
C TYR A 293 2.03 16.17 -10.84
N MET A 294 0.86 16.32 -10.22
CA MET A 294 0.68 16.29 -8.78
C MET A 294 -0.30 15.18 -8.43
N GLU A 295 0.09 14.35 -7.47
CA GLU A 295 -0.72 13.29 -6.93
C GLU A 295 -1.31 13.71 -5.59
N LEU A 296 -2.61 13.53 -5.43
CA LEU A 296 -3.31 13.68 -4.16
C LEU A 296 -3.57 12.31 -3.56
N TYR A 297 -3.04 12.11 -2.37
CA TYR A 297 -3.29 10.95 -1.53
C TYR A 297 -4.12 11.31 -0.31
N VAL A 298 -4.87 10.32 0.19
CA VAL A 298 -5.71 10.43 1.39
C VAL A 298 -5.47 9.26 2.34
N ARG A 299 -5.82 9.43 3.62
CA ARG A 299 -5.86 8.36 4.63
C ARG A 299 -6.80 8.68 5.80
#